data_AF-A0A6N7APN5-F1
#
_entry.id   AF-A0A6N7APN5-F1
#
_cell.length_a   1.000
_cell.length_b   1.000
_cell.length_c   1.000
_cell.angle_alpha   90.00
_cell.angle_beta   90.00
_cell.angle_gamma   90.00
#
_symmetry.space_group_name_H-M   'P 1'
#
loop_
_entity.id
_entity.type
_entity.pdbx_description
1 polymer ?
#
loop_
_entity_poly.entity_id
_entity_poly.type
_entity_poly.pdbx_seq_one_letter_code
_entity_poly.pdbx_strand_id
1 'polypeptide(L)'
;MRVLTIMLTLLIAVAFVGNAMAVGTGKTVEFAGATQGKVVFDGKTHAEKGAKCNDCHPKTFAMKKGSAKIAAPHKAGEFCGTCHDGKKAFDQAGDNCGKCHKK
;
A
#
# COMPACT_ATOMS: atom_id res chain seq x y z
N MET A 1 -16.08 -42.51 -14.44
CA MET A 1 -16.29 -41.15 -15.00
C MET A 1 -16.70 -40.13 -13.94
N ARG A 2 -17.79 -40.32 -13.17
CA ARG A 2 -18.23 -39.37 -12.11
C ARG A 2 -17.15 -38.98 -11.09
N VAL A 3 -16.36 -39.94 -10.59
CA VAL A 3 -15.29 -39.67 -9.60
C VAL A 3 -14.17 -38.82 -10.20
N LEU A 4 -13.83 -39.04 -11.47
CA LEU A 4 -12.82 -38.26 -12.19
C LEU A 4 -13.34 -36.83 -12.45
N THR A 5 -14.63 -36.68 -12.78
CA THR A 5 -15.28 -35.37 -12.94
C THR A 5 -15.33 -34.60 -11.62
N ILE A 6 -15.58 -35.27 -10.49
CA ILE A 6 -15.59 -34.68 -9.15
C ILE A 6 -14.18 -34.24 -8.72
N MET A 7 -13.15 -35.06 -9.00
CA MET A 7 -11.77 -34.67 -8.72
C MET A 7 -11.32 -33.49 -9.58
N LEU A 8 -11.72 -33.46 -10.85
CA LEU A 8 -11.35 -32.37 -11.76
C LEU A 8 -12.05 -31.05 -11.38
N THR A 9 -13.32 -31.08 -10.95
CA THR A 9 -14.01 -29.89 -10.46
C THR A 9 -13.46 -29.41 -9.11
N LEU A 10 -13.06 -30.30 -8.21
CA LEU A 10 -12.38 -29.92 -6.96
C LEU A 10 -11.03 -29.25 -7.23
N LEU A 11 -10.24 -29.79 -8.17
CA LEU A 11 -8.94 -29.23 -8.56
C LEU A 11 -9.07 -27.82 -9.15
N ILE A 12 -10.09 -27.58 -9.99
CA ILE A 12 -10.36 -26.25 -10.56
C ILE A 12 -10.81 -25.27 -9.47
N ALA A 13 -11.61 -25.71 -8.49
CA ALA A 13 -12.03 -24.86 -7.37
C ALA A 13 -10.85 -24.43 -6.47
N VAL A 14 -9.89 -25.34 -6.22
CA VAL A 14 -8.68 -25.04 -5.42
C VAL A 14 -7.74 -24.08 -6.16
N ALA A 15 -7.64 -24.18 -7.48
CA ALA A 15 -6.80 -23.28 -8.29
C ALA A 15 -7.27 -21.81 -8.31
N PHE A 16 -8.52 -21.54 -7.95
CA PHE A 16 -9.08 -20.16 -7.87
C PHE A 16 -8.97 -19.51 -6.48
N VAL A 17 -8.52 -20.22 -5.45
CA VAL A 17 -8.42 -19.66 -4.07
C VAL A 17 -7.24 -18.69 -3.90
N GLY A 18 -6.32 -18.63 -4.87
CA GLY A 18 -5.03 -17.94 -4.72
C GLY A 18 -5.01 -16.40 -4.81
N ASN A 19 -6.10 -15.71 -5.16
CA ASN A 19 -6.02 -14.27 -5.49
C ASN A 19 -6.92 -13.33 -4.67
N ALA A 20 -7.63 -13.83 -3.65
CA ALA A 20 -8.60 -13.02 -2.90
C ALA A 20 -8.12 -12.61 -1.49
N MET A 21 -6.81 -12.56 -1.23
CA MET A 21 -6.29 -11.97 0.00
C MET A 21 -6.36 -10.45 -0.08
N ALA A 22 -7.56 -9.90 0.15
CA ALA A 22 -7.74 -8.49 0.45
C ALA A 22 -6.75 -8.09 1.57
N VAL A 23 -5.99 -7.04 1.31
CA VAL A 23 -5.05 -6.45 2.29
C VAL A 23 -5.91 -5.82 3.38
N GLY A 24 -6.24 -6.61 4.42
CA GLY A 24 -7.01 -6.18 5.58
C GLY A 24 -6.44 -4.95 6.29
N THR A 25 -7.30 -4.31 7.08
CA THR A 25 -7.05 -3.09 7.85
C THR A 25 -5.83 -3.25 8.77
N GLY A 26 -4.96 -2.23 8.84
CA GLY A 26 -3.77 -2.24 9.69
C GLY A 26 -2.53 -2.90 9.08
N LYS A 27 -2.51 -3.12 7.77
CA LYS A 27 -1.33 -3.64 7.08
C LYS A 27 -0.31 -2.54 6.83
N THR A 28 0.96 -2.94 6.93
CA THR A 28 2.09 -2.13 6.51
C THR A 28 2.43 -2.41 5.05
N VAL A 29 2.95 -1.41 4.35
CA VAL A 29 3.46 -1.54 2.99
C VAL A 29 4.88 -0.99 2.97
N GLU A 30 5.80 -1.79 2.45
CA GLU A 30 7.20 -1.38 2.30
C GLU A 30 7.46 -0.92 0.87
N PHE A 31 8.14 0.22 0.76
CA PHE A 31 8.67 0.77 -0.48
C PHE A 31 10.19 0.76 -0.41
N ALA A 32 10.82 0.20 -1.44
CA ALA A 32 12.26 0.28 -1.60
C ALA A 32 12.65 1.75 -1.85
N GLY A 33 13.36 2.38 -0.91
CA GLY A 33 13.82 3.77 -1.05
C GLY A 33 15.27 3.88 -1.53
N ALA A 34 15.74 2.90 -2.31
CA ALA A 34 17.08 2.84 -2.88
C ALA A 34 18.17 3.21 -1.86
N THR A 35 19.01 4.21 -2.16
CA THR A 35 20.11 4.67 -1.31
C THR A 35 19.65 5.46 -0.07
N GLN A 36 18.40 5.92 -0.03
CA GLN A 36 17.87 6.73 1.08
C GLN A 36 17.35 5.85 2.24
N GLY A 37 17.10 4.57 2.01
CA GLY A 37 16.56 3.64 3.00
C GLY A 37 15.09 3.30 2.74
N LYS A 38 14.62 2.16 3.24
CA LYS A 38 13.26 1.68 3.02
C LYS A 38 12.24 2.61 3.67
N VAL A 39 11.10 2.78 3.01
CA VAL A 39 9.96 3.53 3.55
C VAL A 39 8.88 2.53 3.92
N VAL A 40 8.48 2.52 5.18
CA VAL A 40 7.40 1.67 5.68
C VAL A 40 6.17 2.54 5.92
N PHE A 41 5.14 2.34 5.11
CA PHE A 41 3.82 2.91 5.35
C PHE A 41 3.05 2.04 6.35
N ASP A 42 2.44 2.68 7.34
CA ASP A 42 1.59 2.03 8.34
C ASP A 42 0.15 2.60 8.26
N GLY A 43 -0.80 1.78 7.81
CA GLY A 43 -2.19 2.19 7.69
C GLY A 43 -2.90 2.39 9.03
N LYS A 44 -2.47 1.73 10.11
CA LYS A 44 -3.02 1.93 11.45
C LYS A 44 -2.65 3.31 11.98
N THR A 45 -1.40 3.73 11.82
CA THR A 45 -0.96 5.07 12.24
C THR A 45 -1.73 6.16 11.50
N HIS A 46 -1.98 5.99 10.20
CA HIS A 46 -2.79 6.94 9.44
C HIS A 46 -4.25 6.95 9.88
N ALA A 47 -4.84 5.78 10.17
CA ALA A 47 -6.21 5.67 10.66
C ALA A 47 -6.39 6.29 12.06
N GLU A 48 -5.44 6.09 12.97
CA GLU A 48 -5.42 6.72 14.30
C GLU A 48 -5.31 8.24 14.24
N LYS A 49 -4.70 8.77 13.17
CA LYS A 49 -4.67 10.21 12.85
C LYS A 49 -5.91 10.71 12.11
N GLY A 50 -6.93 9.87 11.96
CA GLY A 50 -8.23 10.23 11.39
C GLY A 50 -8.37 10.01 9.89
N ALA A 51 -7.38 9.42 9.21
CA ALA A 51 -7.51 9.08 7.80
C ALA A 51 -8.47 7.90 7.60
N LYS A 52 -9.37 8.03 6.64
CA LYS A 52 -10.33 6.98 6.25
C LYS A 52 -9.83 6.26 5.00
N CYS A 53 -10.32 5.04 4.77
CA CYS A 53 -9.95 4.23 3.61
C CYS A 53 -10.11 4.99 2.29
N ASN A 54 -11.20 5.77 2.17
CA ASN A 54 -11.54 6.52 0.96
C ASN A 54 -10.69 7.78 0.76
N ASP A 55 -9.94 8.21 1.78
CA ASP A 55 -9.02 9.35 1.65
C ASP A 55 -7.77 8.96 0.85
N CYS A 56 -7.45 7.66 0.80
CA CYS A 56 -6.30 7.13 0.06
C CYS A 56 -6.74 6.30 -1.15
N HIS A 57 -7.79 5.49 -1.02
CA HIS A 57 -8.20 4.51 -2.01
C HIS A 57 -9.48 4.90 -2.75
N PRO A 58 -9.57 4.60 -4.06
CA PRO A 58 -8.49 4.15 -4.94
C PRO A 58 -7.64 5.32 -5.49
N LYS A 59 -7.98 6.56 -5.11
CA LYS A 59 -7.51 7.79 -5.76
C LYS A 59 -5.99 7.97 -5.69
N THR A 60 -5.41 7.92 -4.50
CA THR A 60 -3.99 8.17 -4.26
C THR A 60 -3.18 6.88 -4.34
N PHE A 61 -3.74 5.79 -3.82
CA PHE A 61 -3.17 4.46 -3.87
C PHE A 61 -4.24 3.49 -4.36
N ALA A 62 -3.90 2.57 -5.27
CA ALA A 62 -4.82 1.48 -5.57
C ALA A 62 -4.75 0.43 -4.45
N MET A 63 -5.84 -0.31 -4.23
CA MET A 63 -5.88 -1.44 -3.31
C MET A 63 -5.20 -2.69 -3.91
N LYS A 64 -4.01 -2.51 -4.49
CA LYS A 64 -3.21 -3.56 -5.10
C LYS A 64 -1.75 -3.37 -4.72
N LYS A 65 -1.17 -4.36 -4.03
CA LYS A 65 0.24 -4.30 -3.63
C LYS A 65 1.13 -4.12 -4.87
N GLY A 66 2.10 -3.21 -4.79
CA GLY A 66 3.06 -2.93 -5.87
C GLY A 66 2.50 -2.13 -7.06
N SER A 67 1.24 -1.68 -7.03
CA SER A 67 0.70 -0.84 -8.10
C SER A 67 1.18 0.61 -8.02
N ALA A 68 1.55 1.07 -6.83
CA ALA A 68 2.08 2.41 -6.61
C ALA A 68 3.53 2.48 -7.12
N LYS A 69 3.71 3.11 -8.28
CA LYS A 69 5.02 3.38 -8.87
C LYS A 69 5.49 4.76 -8.41
N ILE A 70 6.09 4.79 -7.22
CA ILE A 70 6.62 6.02 -6.65
C ILE A 70 8.04 6.23 -7.14
N ALA A 71 8.29 7.33 -7.84
CA ALA A 71 9.64 7.81 -8.12
C ALA A 71 9.98 8.94 -7.16
N ALA A 72 11.19 8.91 -6.58
CA ALA A 72 11.71 10.04 -5.81
C ALA A 72 12.54 10.95 -6.74
N PRO A 73 12.36 12.29 -6.69
CA PRO A 73 11.34 13.01 -5.94
C PRO A 73 9.95 12.92 -6.59
N HIS A 74 8.89 12.78 -5.77
CA HIS A 74 7.50 13.00 -6.19
C HIS A 74 6.99 14.35 -5.70
N LYS A 75 5.98 14.90 -6.36
CA LYS A 75 5.49 16.26 -6.10
C LYS A 75 4.44 16.29 -4.98
N ALA A 76 4.23 17.48 -4.42
CA ALA A 76 3.05 17.76 -3.62
C ALA A 76 1.78 17.42 -4.43
N GLY A 77 0.80 16.79 -3.79
CA GLY A 77 -0.40 16.25 -4.44
C GLY A 77 -0.29 14.79 -4.89
N GLU A 78 0.91 14.21 -5.01
CA GLU A 78 1.11 12.83 -5.47
C GLU A 78 1.45 11.89 -4.29
N PHE A 79 0.83 10.70 -4.25
CA PHE A 79 1.13 9.66 -3.25
C PHE A 79 1.14 10.20 -1.80
N CYS A 80 2.30 10.14 -1.13
CA CYS A 80 2.49 10.66 0.22
C CYS A 80 2.23 12.18 0.26
N GLY A 81 2.49 12.88 -0.85
CA GLY A 81 2.49 14.34 -0.97
C GLY A 81 1.11 14.94 -1.09
N THR A 82 0.09 14.11 -1.26
CA THR A 82 -1.31 14.55 -1.14
C THR A 82 -1.62 15.07 0.27
N CYS A 83 -0.92 14.58 1.29
CA CYS A 83 -1.12 14.98 2.68
C CYS A 83 0.16 15.51 3.34
N HIS A 84 1.33 14.99 2.99
CA HIS A 84 2.63 15.46 3.49
C HIS A 84 3.09 16.73 2.75
N ASP A 85 2.27 17.77 2.82
CA ASP A 85 2.45 19.05 2.12
C ASP A 85 2.87 20.20 3.05
N GLY A 86 3.11 19.92 4.33
CA GLY A 86 3.41 20.92 5.36
C GLY A 86 2.18 21.61 5.95
N LYS A 87 0.97 21.31 5.45
CA LYS A 87 -0.29 21.89 5.93
C LYS A 87 -1.16 20.84 6.60
N LYS A 88 -1.43 19.73 5.91
CA LYS A 88 -2.27 18.63 6.41
C LYS A 88 -1.46 17.66 7.27
N ALA A 89 -0.21 17.43 6.90
CA ALA A 89 0.78 16.69 7.67
C ALA A 89 2.15 17.33 7.48
N PHE A 90 3.17 16.82 8.18
CA PHE A 90 4.55 17.28 8.01
C PHE A 90 4.99 17.16 6.54
N ASP A 91 5.77 18.12 6.05
CA ASP A 91 6.25 18.14 4.67
C ASP A 91 7.28 17.03 4.40
N GLN A 92 7.49 16.70 3.12
CA GLN A 92 8.44 15.68 2.67
C GLN A 92 9.90 16.17 2.59
N ALA A 93 10.15 17.42 2.90
CA ALA A 93 11.40 18.10 2.69
C ALA A 93 12.15 18.35 4.02
N GLY A 94 13.30 19.01 3.91
CA GLY A 94 14.13 19.39 5.04
C GLY A 94 14.52 18.20 5.92
N ASP A 95 14.41 18.39 7.22
CA ASP A 95 14.86 17.42 8.23
C ASP A 95 13.87 16.25 8.41
N ASN A 96 12.78 16.21 7.65
CA ASN A 96 11.76 15.16 7.74
C ASN A 96 12.14 13.88 6.98
N CYS A 97 13.26 13.86 6.24
CA CYS A 97 13.70 12.70 5.45
C CYS A 97 13.71 11.40 6.27
N GLY A 98 14.23 11.45 7.49
CA GLY A 98 14.34 10.29 8.39
C GLY A 98 13.01 9.85 9.02
N LYS A 99 11.92 10.60 8.85
CA LYS A 99 10.58 10.18 9.29
C LYS A 99 10.04 9.07 8.38
N CYS A 100 10.34 9.14 7.09
CA CYS A 100 9.92 8.16 6.09
C CYS A 100 11.02 7.14 5.79
N HIS A 101 12.23 7.64 5.48
CA HIS A 101 13.34 6.80 5.06
C HIS A 101 14.10 6.24 6.25
N LYS A 102 13.88 4.96 6.54
CA LYS A 102 14.57 4.22 7.60
C LYS A 102 15.71 3.41 6.99
N LYS A 103 16.94 3.68 7.45
CA LYS A 103 18.11 2.84 7.17
C LYS A 103 17.99 1.55 7.98
#